data_AF-A0A1B6EY82-F1
#
_entry.id   AF-A0A1B6EY82-F1
#
_cell.length_a   1.000
_cell.length_b   1.000
_cell.length_c   1.000
_cell.angle_alpha   90.00
_cell.angle_beta   90.00
_cell.angle_gamma   90.00
#
_symmetry.space_group_name_H-M   'P 1'
#
loop_
_entity.id
_entity.type
_entity.pdbx_description
1 polymer ?
#
loop_
_entity_poly.entity_id
_entity_poly.type
_entity_poly.pdbx_seq_one_letter_code
_entity_poly.pdbx_strand_id
1 'polypeptide(L)'
;MGGLPQRVSEGRVCQYADDTNLIIKGSSCDRIERASNLDLTSLKEFLDQNNLLLNAGKSNMITFTTVQTKTDLNPKIKVNTENLLKTKESKFLGLTIDENLSWNKHVKNVISKMSSGIY
;
A
#
# COMPACT_ATOMS: atom_id res chain seq x y z
N MET A 1 -19.29 -2.76 5.70
CA MET A 1 -18.07 -1.94 5.86
C MET A 1 -18.09 -0.76 4.88
N GLY A 2 -18.95 0.24 5.08
CA GLY A 2 -19.05 1.41 4.19
C GLY A 2 -18.78 2.69 4.96
N GLY A 3 -17.51 3.05 5.15
CA GLY A 3 -17.14 4.21 5.96
C GLY A 3 -15.67 4.61 5.92
N LEU A 4 -14.77 3.69 5.59
CA LEU A 4 -13.32 3.94 5.55
C LEU A 4 -12.91 5.04 4.56
N PRO A 5 -13.47 5.14 3.34
CA PRO A 5 -13.15 6.24 2.43
C PRO A 5 -13.49 7.64 2.98
N GLN A 6 -14.45 7.75 3.90
CA GLN A 6 -14.82 9.02 4.56
C GLN A 6 -13.92 9.35 5.76
N ARG A 7 -12.99 8.46 6.14
CA ARG A 7 -12.07 8.63 7.27
C ARG A 7 -10.68 9.12 6.86
N VAL A 8 -10.45 9.33 5.58
CA VAL A 8 -9.18 9.87 5.08
C VAL A 8 -9.35 11.31 4.64
N SER A 9 -8.34 12.12 4.91
CA SER A 9 -8.31 13.55 4.65
C SER A 9 -7.39 13.92 3.48
N GLU A 10 -6.28 13.19 3.33
CA GLU A 10 -5.26 13.46 2.32
C GLU A 10 -5.27 12.43 1.18
N GLY A 11 -5.62 11.19 1.53
CA GLY A 11 -5.51 10.01 0.69
C GLY A 11 -6.78 9.58 -0.01
N ARG A 12 -6.65 8.50 -0.77
CA ARG A 12 -7.79 7.73 -1.30
C ARG A 12 -7.71 6.30 -0.80
N VAL A 13 -8.85 5.80 -0.35
CA VAL A 13 -9.00 4.40 0.06
C VAL A 13 -9.54 3.59 -1.12
N CYS A 14 -8.90 2.46 -1.41
CA CYS A 14 -9.38 1.44 -2.35
C CYS A 14 -9.56 0.14 -1.58
N GLN A 15 -10.75 -0.45 -1.65
CA GLN A 15 -11.10 -1.64 -0.87
C GLN A 15 -11.58 -2.77 -1.77
N TYR A 16 -11.25 -3.99 -1.37
CA TYR A 16 -11.78 -5.19 -1.97
C TYR A 16 -11.85 -6.30 -0.92
N ALA A 17 -13.04 -6.85 -0.68
CA ALA A 17 -13.28 -7.80 0.41
C ALA A 17 -12.74 -7.24 1.76
N ASP A 18 -11.81 -7.95 2.38
CA ASP A 18 -11.12 -7.56 3.62
C ASP A 18 -9.84 -6.73 3.40
N ASP A 19 -9.32 -6.68 2.17
CA ASP A 19 -8.12 -5.90 1.83
C ASP A 19 -8.46 -4.41 1.66
N THR A 20 -7.66 -3.55 2.30
CA THR A 20 -7.77 -2.09 2.23
C THR A 20 -6.43 -1.47 1.84
N ASN A 21 -6.46 -0.59 0.83
CA ASN A 21 -5.29 0.09 0.30
C ASN A 21 -5.46 1.60 0.47
N LEU A 22 -4.45 2.26 1.04
CA LEU A 22 -4.39 3.72 1.17
C LEU A 22 -3.42 4.29 0.14
N ILE A 23 -3.91 5.18 -0.71
CA ILE A 23 -3.12 5.83 -1.77
C ILE A 23 -2.91 7.28 -1.38
N ILE A 24 -1.65 7.65 -1.09
CA ILE A 24 -1.23 9.02 -0.78
C ILE A 24 -0.43 9.59 -1.96
N LYS A 25 -0.65 10.87 -2.26
CA LYS A 25 0.13 11.64 -3.25
C LYS A 25 0.76 12.84 -2.56
N GLY A 26 1.99 13.18 -2.94
CA GLY A 26 2.66 14.37 -2.41
C GLY A 26 3.90 14.73 -3.21
N SER A 27 4.37 15.96 -3.03
CA SER A 27 5.55 16.51 -3.72
C SER A 27 6.85 16.35 -2.93
N SER A 28 6.78 15.88 -1.68
CA SER A 28 7.95 15.65 -0.83
C SER A 28 7.75 14.44 0.08
N CYS A 29 8.86 13.83 0.52
CA CYS A 29 8.84 12.71 1.45
C CYS A 29 8.14 13.07 2.76
N ASP A 30 8.44 14.25 3.31
CA ASP A 30 7.84 14.74 4.55
C ASP A 30 6.32 14.90 4.44
N ARG A 31 5.81 15.44 3.32
CA ARG A 31 4.37 15.57 3.12
C ARG A 31 3.69 14.20 3.01
N ILE A 32 4.30 13.27 2.28
CA ILE A 32 3.77 11.91 2.14
C ILE A 32 3.77 11.19 3.48
N GLU A 33 4.85 11.31 4.27
CA GLU A 33 4.97 10.72 5.59
C GLU A 33 3.89 11.25 6.55
N ARG A 34 3.73 12.57 6.64
CA ARG A 34 2.71 13.19 7.49
C ARG A 34 1.30 12.80 7.08
N ALA A 35 0.98 12.89 5.79
CA ALA A 35 -0.33 12.52 5.26
C ALA A 35 -0.65 11.03 5.49
N SER A 36 0.32 10.15 5.25
CA SER A 36 0.15 8.70 5.45
C SER A 36 -0.10 8.35 6.90
N ASN A 37 0.68 8.92 7.83
CA ASN A 37 0.50 8.66 9.26
C ASN A 37 -0.84 9.23 9.77
N LEU A 38 -1.24 10.43 9.33
CA LEU A 38 -2.52 11.02 9.70
C LEU A 38 -3.70 10.14 9.29
N ASP A 39 -3.76 9.75 8.01
CA ASP A 39 -4.85 8.95 7.48
C ASP A 39 -4.84 7.52 8.05
N LEU A 40 -3.67 6.91 8.24
CA LEU A 40 -3.58 5.58 8.87
C LEU A 40 -4.03 5.61 10.34
N THR A 41 -3.71 6.66 11.10
CA THR A 41 -4.22 6.83 12.46
C THR A 41 -5.74 6.92 12.45
N SER A 42 -6.33 7.74 11.58
CA SER A 42 -7.79 7.87 11.51
C SER A 42 -8.47 6.58 11.04
N LEU A 43 -7.87 5.84 10.11
CA LEU A 43 -8.39 4.54 9.66
C LEU A 43 -8.32 3.51 10.78
N LYS A 44 -7.21 3.46 11.52
CA LYS A 44 -7.03 2.56 12.65
C LYS A 44 -8.06 2.82 13.74
N GLU A 45 -8.26 4.06 14.15
CA GLU A 45 -9.26 4.43 15.16
C GLU A 45 -10.67 3.99 14.74
N PHE A 46 -11.01 4.17 13.47
CA PHE A 46 -12.29 3.70 12.95
C PHE A 46 -12.40 2.17 12.97
N LEU A 47 -11.35 1.45 12.56
CA LEU A 47 -11.33 -0.01 12.61
C LEU A 47 -11.51 -0.51 14.06
N ASP A 48 -10.76 0.05 15.01
CA ASP A 48 -10.84 -0.29 16.43
C ASP A 48 -12.26 -0.05 17.00
N GLN A 49 -12.88 1.09 16.68
CA GLN A 49 -14.27 1.41 17.07
C GLN A 49 -15.29 0.42 16.50
N ASN A 50 -14.97 -0.24 15.38
CA ASN A 50 -15.81 -1.24 14.75
C ASN A 50 -15.38 -2.68 15.09
N ASN A 51 -14.53 -2.88 16.10
CA ASN A 51 -13.99 -4.18 16.49
C ASN A 51 -13.24 -4.92 15.37
N LEU A 52 -12.60 -4.15 14.48
CA LEU A 52 -11.73 -4.65 13.41
C LEU A 52 -10.28 -4.33 13.75
N LEU A 53 -9.38 -5.29 13.53
CA LEU A 53 -7.96 -5.12 13.81
C LEU A 53 -7.17 -4.89 12.52
N LEU A 54 -6.43 -3.79 12.46
CA LEU A 54 -5.45 -3.56 11.40
C LEU A 54 -4.20 -4.41 11.67
N ASN A 55 -3.91 -5.36 10.78
CA ASN A 55 -2.77 -6.25 10.91
C ASN A 55 -1.48 -5.60 10.38
N ALA A 56 -0.71 -4.97 11.27
CA ALA A 56 0.54 -4.30 10.92
C ALA A 56 1.56 -5.25 10.26
N GLY A 57 1.70 -6.49 10.75
CA GLY A 57 2.66 -7.48 10.21
C GLY A 57 2.32 -7.99 8.81
N LYS A 58 1.06 -7.91 8.37
CA LYS A 58 0.64 -8.21 6.99
C LYS A 58 0.57 -6.97 6.10
N SER A 59 0.68 -5.78 6.67
CA SER A 59 0.59 -4.52 5.93
C SER A 59 1.97 -4.14 5.39
N ASN A 60 2.02 -3.68 4.15
CA ASN A 60 3.24 -3.18 3.52
C ASN A 60 2.98 -1.84 2.83
N MET A 61 4.06 -1.18 2.46
CA MET A 61 4.01 0.04 1.65
C MET A 61 4.91 -0.10 0.43
N ILE A 62 4.47 0.51 -0.66
CA ILE A 62 5.24 0.63 -1.90
C ILE A 62 5.26 2.10 -2.30
N THR A 63 6.43 2.60 -2.66
CA THR A 63 6.63 3.98 -3.09
C THR A 63 6.74 4.03 -4.60
N PHE A 64 5.93 4.88 -5.23
CA PHE A 64 6.01 5.12 -6.66
C PHE A 64 6.62 6.49 -6.94
N THR A 65 7.62 6.53 -7.80
CA THR A 65 8.27 7.76 -8.26
C THR A 65 8.44 7.74 -9.77
N THR A 66 8.57 8.91 -10.38
CA THR A 66 8.94 8.99 -11.80
C THR A 66 10.44 8.80 -11.95
N VAL A 67 10.89 8.38 -13.14
CA VAL A 67 12.33 8.26 -13.47
C VAL A 67 13.08 9.59 -13.29
N GLN A 68 12.39 10.72 -13.39
CA GLN A 68 12.97 12.06 -13.23
C GLN A 68 13.16 12.45 -11.76
N THR A 69 12.50 11.75 -10.84
CA THR A 69 12.60 12.00 -9.40
C THR A 69 13.95 11.49 -8.90
N LYS A 70 14.87 12.41 -8.60
CA LYS A 70 16.24 12.09 -8.11
C LYS A 70 16.32 11.83 -6.61
N THR A 71 15.22 12.02 -5.90
CA THR A 71 15.16 11.87 -4.44
C THR A 71 14.68 10.48 -4.09
N ASP A 72 15.48 9.74 -3.31
CA ASP A 72 15.02 8.49 -2.72
C ASP A 72 13.88 8.77 -1.73
N LEU A 73 12.72 8.19 -2.00
CA LEU A 73 11.51 8.39 -1.21
C LEU A 73 11.43 7.30 -0.15
N ASN A 74 11.69 7.63 1.11
CA ASN A 74 11.69 6.68 2.20
C ASN A 74 10.91 7.19 3.44
N PRO A 75 9.58 7.34 3.33
CA PRO A 75 8.76 7.86 4.41
C PRO A 75 8.66 6.81 5.53
N LYS A 76 8.77 7.28 6.78
CA LYS A 76 8.63 6.48 7.99
C LYS A 76 7.15 6.43 8.39
N ILE A 77 6.45 5.45 7.85
CA ILE A 77 5.04 5.25 8.12
C ILE A 77 4.89 4.22 9.25
N LYS A 78 4.13 4.57 10.29
CA LYS A 78 3.90 3.72 11.45
C LYS A 78 2.45 3.30 11.56
N VAL A 79 2.27 2.08 12.02
CA VAL A 79 0.99 1.57 12.51
C VAL A 79 1.24 1.10 13.93
N ASN A 80 0.53 1.69 14.89
CA ASN A 80 0.82 1.53 16.33
C ASN A 80 2.26 1.97 16.66
N THR A 81 3.10 1.02 17.07
CA THR A 81 4.52 1.21 17.41
C THR A 81 5.46 0.65 16.34
N GLU A 82 4.92 0.00 15.31
CA GLU A 82 5.71 -0.69 14.27
C GLU A 82 5.79 0.16 13.00
N ASN A 83 6.96 0.16 12.36
CA ASN A 83 7.11 0.76 11.03
C ASN A 83 6.56 -0.21 9.99
N LEU A 84 5.79 0.29 9.03
CA LEU A 84 5.38 -0.50 7.89
C LEU A 84 6.58 -0.93 7.06
N LEU A 85 6.54 -2.17 6.58
CA LEU A 85 7.57 -2.71 5.73
C LEU A 85 7.49 -2.05 4.34
N LYS A 86 8.57 -1.35 3.95
CA LYS A 86 8.76 -0.93 2.55
C LYS A 86 9.15 -2.12 1.71
N THR A 87 8.35 -2.42 0.67
CA THR A 87 8.62 -3.49 -0.28
C THR A 87 8.77 -2.94 -1.69
N LYS A 88 9.50 -3.67 -2.54
CA LYS A 88 9.65 -3.35 -3.96
C LYS A 88 8.51 -3.88 -4.82
N GLU A 89 7.69 -4.76 -4.24
CA GLU A 89 6.55 -5.37 -4.90
C GLU A 89 5.48 -5.73 -3.88
N SER A 90 4.23 -5.77 -4.34
CA SER A 90 3.11 -6.28 -3.57
C SER A 90 2.08 -6.93 -4.49
N LYS A 91 1.23 -7.79 -3.91
CA LYS A 91 0.06 -8.33 -4.62
C LYS A 91 -1.12 -7.40 -4.43
N PHE A 92 -1.81 -7.08 -5.51
CA PHE A 92 -3.03 -6.28 -5.49
C PHE A 92 -4.01 -6.84 -6.50
N LEU A 93 -5.17 -7.33 -6.04
CA LEU A 93 -6.21 -7.93 -6.89
C LEU A 93 -5.70 -9.02 -7.85
N GLY A 94 -4.77 -9.86 -7.37
CA GLY A 94 -4.14 -10.92 -8.16
C GLY A 94 -3.01 -10.47 -9.09
N LEU A 95 -2.78 -9.16 -9.23
CA LEU A 95 -1.63 -8.59 -9.94
C LEU A 95 -0.41 -8.50 -9.02
N THR A 96 0.77 -8.61 -9.61
CA THR A 96 2.04 -8.30 -8.90
C THR A 96 2.49 -6.93 -9.37
N ILE A 97 2.39 -5.94 -8.49
CA ILE A 97 2.77 -4.56 -8.79
C ILE A 97 4.15 -4.32 -8.19
N ASP A 98 5.09 -3.85 -9.01
CA ASP A 98 6.43 -3.45 -8.59
C ASP A 98 6.58 -1.93 -8.50
N GLU A 99 7.59 -1.45 -7.76
CA GLU A 99 7.83 -0.03 -7.47
C GLU A 99 8.02 0.83 -8.73
N ASN A 100 8.45 0.20 -9.83
CA ASN A 100 8.67 0.85 -11.13
C ASN A 100 7.50 0.67 -12.09
N LEU A 101 6.40 0.02 -11.67
CA LEU A 101 5.25 -0.34 -12.52
C LEU A 101 5.67 -1.02 -13.84
N SER A 102 6.71 -1.83 -13.78
CA SER A 102 7.33 -2.41 -14.98
C SER A 102 6.60 -3.65 -15.48
N TRP A 103 5.77 -4.28 -14.64
CA TRP A 103 5.01 -5.51 -14.93
C TRP A 103 5.86 -6.76 -15.22
N ASN A 104 7.18 -6.60 -15.32
CA ASN A 104 8.12 -7.67 -15.66
C ASN A 104 7.97 -8.90 -14.75
N LYS A 105 7.85 -8.66 -13.44
CA LYS A 105 7.72 -9.75 -12.47
C LYS A 105 6.35 -10.42 -12.54
N HIS A 106 5.29 -9.64 -12.78
CA HIS A 106 3.97 -10.19 -13.02
C HIS A 106 3.95 -11.10 -14.25
N VAL A 107 4.46 -10.61 -15.39
CA VAL A 107 4.53 -11.37 -16.65
C VAL A 107 5.32 -12.67 -16.47
N LYS A 108 6.50 -12.60 -15.83
CA LYS A 108 7.30 -13.80 -15.52
C LYS A 108 6.52 -14.81 -14.66
N ASN A 109 5.81 -14.35 -13.64
CA ASN A 109 4.99 -15.22 -12.79
C ASN A 109 3.83 -15.86 -13.57
N VAL A 110 3.19 -15.13 -14.48
CA VAL A 110 2.12 -15.65 -15.33
C VAL A 110 2.66 -16.71 -16.29
N ILE A 111 3.76 -16.42 -17.01
CA ILE A 111 4.41 -17.38 -17.92
C ILE A 111 4.79 -18.65 -17.15
N SER A 112 5.44 -18.52 -16.00
CA SER A 112 5.85 -19.69 -15.19
C SER A 112 4.67 -20.55 -14.77
N LYS A 113 3.56 -19.94 -14.34
CA LYS A 113 2.33 -20.67 -13.96
C LYS A 113 1.68 -21.38 -15.14
N MET A 114 1.68 -20.76 -16.32
CA MET A 114 1.15 -21.36 -17.53
C MET A 114 2.01 -22.55 -17.96
N SER A 115 3.34 -22.40 -17.95
CA SER A 115 4.26 -23.48 -18.31
C SER A 115 4.16 -24.70 -17.36
N SER A 116 3.92 -24.48 -16.06
CA SER A 116 3.72 -25.57 -15.10
C SER A 116 2.36 -26.25 -15.20
N GLY A 117 1.37 -25.66 -15.88
CA GLY A 117 0.04 -26.25 -16.07
C GLY A 117 -0.07 -27.14 -17.31
N ILE A 118 0.98 -27.19 -18.14
CA ILE A 118 1.06 -28.01 -19.36
C ILE A 118 1.80 -29.34 -19.10
N TYR A 119 2.30 -29.54 -17.88
CA TYR A 119 2.91 -30.79 -17.41
C TYR A 119 2.05 -31.40 -16.31
#